data_AF-A0A444ZUY5-F1
#
_entry.id   AF-A0A444ZUY5-F1
#
_cell.length_a   1.000
_cell.length_b   1.000
_cell.length_c   1.000
_cell.angle_alpha   90.00
_cell.angle_beta   90.00
_cell.angle_gamma   90.00
#
_symmetry.space_group_name_H-M   'P 1'
#
loop_
_entity.id
_entity.type
_entity.pdbx_description
1 polymer ?
#
loop_
_entity_poly.entity_id
_entity_poly.type
_entity_poly.pdbx_seq_one_letter_code
_entity_poly.pdbx_strand_id
1 'polypeptide(L)' 'MNLRICWDCHEVAKMISKLFYREIIVRDRNRFHHFEDGQCSCKGYW' A
#
# COMPACT_ATOMS: atom_id res chain seq x y z
N MET A 1 8.35 -8.27 -16.42
CA MET A 1 8.62 -7.04 -15.66
C MET A 1 7.68 -6.98 -14.44
N ASN A 2 8.19 -7.28 -13.25
CA ASN A 2 7.40 -7.44 -12.01
C ASN A 2 6.98 -6.10 -11.40
N LEU A 3 5.84 -5.59 -11.85
CA LEU A 3 5.14 -4.41 -11.30
C LEU A 3 4.40 -4.70 -9.99
N ARG A 4 4.79 -5.76 -9.25
CA ARG A 4 4.29 -5.93 -7.88
C ARG A 4 5.01 -4.89 -7.03
N ILE A 5 4.29 -4.21 -6.15
CA ILE A 5 4.92 -3.44 -5.08
C ILE A 5 5.93 -4.36 -4.36
N CYS A 6 6.98 -3.86 -3.68
CA CYS A 6 7.85 -4.66 -2.79
C CYS A 6 7.43 -4.49 -1.31
N TRP A 7 7.86 -5.39 -0.41
CA TRP A 7 7.42 -5.36 1.00
C TRP A 7 7.76 -4.02 1.65
N ASP A 8 8.96 -3.52 1.39
CA ASP A 8 9.40 -2.23 1.92
C ASP A 8 8.58 -1.06 1.37
N CYS A 9 8.31 -1.04 0.06
CA CYS A 9 7.43 -0.02 -0.54
C CYS A 9 6.02 -0.06 0.04
N HIS A 10 5.53 -1.25 0.39
CA HIS A 10 4.23 -1.44 0.99
C HIS A 10 4.18 -0.92 2.44
N GLU A 11 5.21 -1.18 3.23
CA GLU A 11 5.32 -0.63 4.60
C GLU A 11 5.53 0.89 4.58
N VAL A 12 6.31 1.42 3.63
CA VAL A 12 6.46 2.87 3.44
C VAL A 12 5.12 3.53 3.10
N ALA A 13 4.33 2.93 2.21
CA ALA A 13 3.01 3.47 1.85
C ALA A 13 2.05 3.52 3.06
N LYS A 14 2.06 2.49 3.92
CA LYS A 14 1.35 2.54 5.21
C LYS A 14 1.86 3.68 6.09
N MET A 15 3.17 3.80 6.28
CA MET A 15 3.74 4.87 7.12
C MET A 15 3.34 6.26 6.61
N ILE A 16 3.41 6.49 5.30
CA ILE A 16 3.01 7.77 4.69
C ILE A 16 1.52 8.02 4.94
N SER A 17 0.66 7.02 4.73
CA SER A 17 -0.78 7.15 4.96
C SER A 17 -1.08 7.57 6.41
N LYS A 18 -0.41 6.96 7.38
CA LYS A 18 -0.56 7.27 8.81
C LYS A 18 0.00 8.63 9.21
N LEU A 19 1.21 8.97 8.74
CA LEU A 19 1.90 10.21 9.13
C LEU A 19 1.23 11.45 8.55
N PHE A 20 0.72 11.35 7.33
CA PHE A 20 0.14 12.49 6.62
C PHE A 20 -1.40 12.47 6.62
N TYR A 21 -2.03 11.48 7.25
CA TYR A 21 -3.48 11.28 7.24
C TYR A 21 -4.03 11.30 5.81
N ARG A 22 -3.34 10.61 4.90
CA ARG A 22 -3.68 10.58 3.48
C ARG A 22 -4.09 9.19 3.04
N GLU A 23 -5.10 9.18 2.20
CA GLU A 23 -5.49 8.01 1.43
C GLU A 23 -4.51 7.84 0.26
N ILE A 24 -3.99 6.63 0.08
CA ILE A 24 -3.09 6.30 -1.04
C ILE A 24 -3.65 5.08 -1.76
N ILE A 25 -3.83 5.19 -3.09
CA ILE A 25 -4.26 4.08 -3.93
C ILE A 25 -3.10 3.72 -4.86
N VAL A 26 -2.59 2.49 -4.72
CA VAL A 26 -1.55 1.95 -5.59
C VAL A 26 -2.12 0.79 -6.40
N ARG A 27 -1.99 0.87 -7.72
CA ARG A 27 -2.34 -0.23 -8.62
C ARG A 27 -1.11 -1.09 -8.89
N ASP A 28 -1.19 -2.37 -8.55
CA ASP A 28 -0.26 -3.38 -9.06
C ASP A 28 -0.89 -4.14 -10.25
N ARG A 29 -0.21 -5.19 -10.71
CA ARG A 29 -0.59 -5.95 -11.91
C ARG A 29 -2.04 -6.46 -11.87
N ASN A 30 -2.53 -6.93 -10.72
CA ASN A 30 -3.84 -7.58 -10.58
C ASN A 30 -4.69 -7.05 -9.42
N ARG A 31 -4.19 -6.09 -8.63
CA ARG A 31 -4.83 -5.62 -7.41
C ARG A 31 -4.63 -4.11 -7.20
N PHE A 32 -5.61 -3.50 -6.55
CA PHE A 32 -5.47 -2.20 -5.93
C PHE A 32 -5.17 -2.35 -4.45
N HIS A 33 -4.10 -1.71 -4.00
CA HIS A 33 -3.77 -1.52 -2.60
C HIS A 33 -4.32 -0.17 -2.19
N HIS A 34 -5.22 -0.18 -1.21
CA HIS A 34 -5.78 1.03 -0.64
C HIS A 34 -5.19 1.19 0.76
N PHE A 35 -4.42 2.27 0.94
CA PHE A 35 -3.76 2.59 2.20
C PHE A 35 -4.46 3.73 2.91
N GLU A 36 -4.88 3.47 4.14
CA GLU A 36 -5.59 4.41 5.01
C GLU A 36 -5.19 4.14 6.47
N ASP A 37 -4.87 5.20 7.22
CA ASP A 37 -4.46 5.15 8.63
C ASP A 37 -3.35 4.10 8.93
N GLY A 38 -2.42 3.94 8.00
CA GLY A 38 -1.32 2.97 8.13
C GLY A 38 -1.70 1.51 7.94
N GLN A 39 -2.89 1.25 7.40
CA GLN A 39 -3.31 -0.09 7.01
C GLN A 39 -3.40 -0.18 5.50
N CYS A 40 -3.43 -1.41 4.99
CA CYS A 40 -3.69 -1.69 3.58
C CYS A 40 -4.89 -2.62 3.46
N SER A 41 -5.74 -2.37 2.46
CA SER A 41 -6.89 -3.23 2.10
C SER A 41 -6.51 -4.67 1.75
N CYS A 42 -5.21 -4.95 1.63
CA CYS A 42 -4.67 -6.24 1.32
C CYS A 42 -4.79 -7.29 2.44
N LYS A 43 -5.17 -6.87 3.66
CA LYS A 43 -5.42 -7.72 4.84
C LYS A 43 -4.24 -8.64 5.21
N GLY A 44 -3.01 -8.21 4.93
CA GLY A 44 -1.79 -8.98 5.22
C GLY A 44 -1.40 -10.01 4.15
N TYR A 45 -2.22 -10.20 3.11
CA TYR A 45 -1.84 -10.96 1.92
C TYR A 45 -1.23 -10.00 0.92
N TRP A 46 0.09 -9.94 0.91
CA TRP A 46 0.89 -9.00 0.12
C TRP A 46 0.92 -9.37 -1.38
#